data_AF-A0A2I0NT36-F1
#
_entry.id   AF-A0A2I0NT36-F1
#
_cell.length_a   1.000
_cell.length_b   1.000
_cell.length_c   1.000
_cell.angle_alpha   90.00
_cell.angle_beta   90.00
_cell.angle_gamma   90.00
#
_symmetry.space_group_name_H-M   'P 1'
#
loop_
_entity.id
_entity.type
_entity.pdbx_description
1 polymer ?
#
loop_
_entity_poly.entity_id
_entity_poly.type
_entity_poly.pdbx_seq_one_letter_code
_entity_poly.pdbx_strand_id
1 'polypeptide(L)'
;MIREFVDRETERALLDEEWQKDGGRLIILYGRRRIGKTRLVTEFIRGKEGILHFAEDTAPQIQIRRLQEAVARFFADPLLATLEISTWDQLFTYLARIPLAERRYLVIDEFTYLIKNDPTVLSAL
;
A
#
# COMPACT_ATOMS: atom_id res chain seq x y z
N MET A 1 -5.82 24.53 10.76
CA MET A 1 -6.45 24.74 9.44
C MET A 1 -5.75 23.82 8.46
N ILE A 2 -6.42 22.79 7.95
CA ILE A 2 -5.86 21.99 6.84
C ILE A 2 -5.85 22.93 5.64
N ARG A 3 -4.67 23.26 5.13
CA ARG A 3 -4.54 24.09 3.93
C ARG A 3 -5.10 23.35 2.72
N GLU A 4 -5.66 24.10 1.79
CA GLU A 4 -6.07 23.62 0.47
C GLU A 4 -4.92 22.86 -0.20
N PHE A 5 -5.23 21.75 -0.87
CA PHE A 5 -4.25 21.03 -1.66
C PHE A 5 -4.15 21.71 -3.02
N VAL A 6 -2.98 22.27 -3.32
CA VAL A 6 -2.70 23.06 -4.54
C VAL A 6 -1.60 22.36 -5.32
N ASP A 7 -1.68 22.43 -6.65
CA ASP A 7 -0.76 21.76 -7.59
C ASP A 7 -0.95 20.22 -7.61
N ARG A 8 -0.16 19.52 -8.43
CA ARG A 8 -0.22 18.07 -8.68
C ARG A 8 -1.38 17.61 -9.55
N GLU A 9 -1.89 18.50 -10.40
CA GLU A 9 -3.03 18.21 -11.27
C GLU A 9 -2.72 17.08 -12.26
N THR A 10 -1.50 17.07 -12.79
CA THR A 10 -1.02 16.01 -13.68
C THR A 10 -0.93 14.66 -12.96
N GLU A 11 -0.31 14.61 -11.78
CA GLU A 11 -0.18 13.37 -11.02
C GLU A 11 -1.52 12.86 -10.50
N ARG A 12 -2.42 13.75 -10.07
CA ARG A 12 -3.79 13.39 -9.69
C ARG A 12 -4.57 12.83 -10.85
N ALA A 13 -4.53 13.49 -12.01
CA ALA A 13 -5.20 13.02 -13.21
C ALA A 13 -4.70 11.62 -13.61
N LEU A 14 -3.38 11.39 -13.55
CA LEU A 14 -2.79 10.07 -13.83
C LEU A 14 -3.28 9.00 -12.84
N LEU A 15 -3.28 9.30 -11.54
CA LEU A 15 -3.75 8.36 -10.52
C LEU A 15 -5.24 8.04 -10.69
N ASP A 16 -6.08 9.03 -10.98
CA ASP A 16 -7.51 8.85 -11.21
C ASP A 16 -7.78 8.10 -12.52
N GLU A 17 -7.02 8.36 -13.59
CA GLU A 17 -7.12 7.60 -14.84
C GLU A 17 -6.78 6.12 -14.62
N GLU A 18 -5.65 5.83 -13.96
CA GLU A 18 -5.27 4.44 -13.65
C GLU A 18 -6.27 3.75 -12.72
N TRP A 19 -6.92 4.49 -11.82
CA TRP A 19 -7.99 3.95 -10.98
C TRP A 19 -9.22 3.48 -11.76
N GLN A 20 -9.56 4.14 -12.87
CA GLN A 20 -10.74 3.77 -13.66
C GLN A 20 -10.50 2.62 -14.64
N LYS A 21 -9.24 2.31 -14.98
CA LYS A 21 -8.92 1.22 -15.92
C LYS A 21 -9.16 -0.14 -15.28
N ASP A 22 -9.41 -1.17 -16.08
CA ASP A 22 -9.57 -2.55 -15.59
C ASP A 22 -8.26 -3.18 -15.08
N GLY A 23 -8.38 -4.22 -14.26
CA GLY A 23 -7.25 -5.04 -13.80
C GLY A 23 -6.37 -4.42 -12.70
N GLY A 24 -5.36 -5.18 -12.28
CA GLY A 24 -4.39 -4.73 -11.27
C GLY A 24 -3.52 -3.59 -11.77
N ARG A 25 -3.21 -2.63 -10.88
CA ARG A 25 -2.39 -1.46 -11.19
C ARG A 25 -1.30 -1.32 -10.14
N LEU A 26 -0.04 -1.29 -10.58
CA LEU A 26 1.12 -1.01 -9.74
C LEU A 26 1.66 0.38 -10.10
N ILE A 27 1.64 1.29 -9.13
CA ILE A 27 2.10 2.67 -9.31
C ILE A 27 3.24 2.95 -8.34
N ILE A 28 4.40 3.33 -8.87
CA ILE A 28 5.57 3.69 -8.08
C ILE A 28 5.65 5.21 -7.99
N LEU A 29 5.35 5.77 -6.82
CA LEU A 29 5.49 7.20 -6.55
C LEU A 29 6.85 7.48 -5.88
N TYR A 30 7.75 8.15 -6.59
CA TYR A 30 9.07 8.50 -6.09
C TYR A 30 9.32 10.01 -6.12
N GLY A 31 10.33 10.47 -5.37
CA GLY A 31 10.72 11.88 -5.33
C GLY A 31 11.37 12.27 -4.00
N ARG A 32 11.91 13.49 -3.94
CA ARG A 32 12.64 13.99 -2.76
C ARG A 32 11.77 14.00 -1.49
N ARG A 33 12.42 13.96 -0.33
CA ARG A 33 11.76 14.08 0.97
C ARG A 33 11.05 15.43 1.07
N ARG A 34 9.85 15.46 1.66
CA ARG A 34 9.01 16.66 1.88
C ARG A 34 8.45 17.34 0.62
N ILE A 35 8.41 16.66 -0.52
CA ILE A 35 7.82 17.22 -1.75
C ILE A 35 6.29 17.02 -1.86
N GLY A 36 5.65 16.47 -0.82
CA GLY A 36 4.19 16.31 -0.76
C GLY A 36 3.63 14.98 -1.27
N LYS A 37 4.46 13.94 -1.43
CA LYS A 37 4.03 12.60 -1.90
C LYS A 37 2.93 11.99 -1.03
N THR A 38 3.15 11.90 0.28
CA THR A 38 2.13 11.40 1.22
C THR A 38 0.85 12.21 1.13
N ARG A 39 0.95 13.55 0.96
CA ARG A 39 -0.23 14.39 0.79
C ARG A 39 -0.99 14.04 -0.49
N LEU A 40 -0.30 13.93 -1.63
CA LEU A 40 -0.89 13.51 -2.91
C LEU A 40 -1.65 12.19 -2.76
N VAL A 41 -1.03 11.18 -2.13
CA VAL A 41 -1.68 9.88 -1.92
C VAL A 41 -2.89 10.00 -1.00
N THR A 42 -2.78 10.72 0.12
CA THR A 42 -3.91 10.91 1.05
C THR A 42 -5.08 11.67 0.44
N GLU A 43 -4.82 12.57 -0.52
CA GLU A 43 -5.86 13.24 -1.30
C GLU A 43 -6.49 12.29 -2.31
N PHE A 44 -5.68 11.54 -3.05
CA PHE A 44 -6.13 10.58 -4.06
C PHE A 44 -7.04 9.49 -3.46
N ILE A 45 -6.72 8.96 -2.28
CA ILE A 45 -7.48 7.86 -1.67
C ILE A 45 -8.78 8.30 -0.98
N ARG A 46 -9.13 9.60 -0.96
CA ARG A 46 -10.37 10.06 -0.34
C ARG A 46 -11.59 9.46 -1.03
N GLY A 47 -12.51 8.90 -0.23
CA GLY A 47 -13.71 8.25 -0.74
C GLY A 47 -13.46 6.91 -1.44
N LYS A 48 -12.22 6.38 -1.39
CA LYS A 48 -11.86 5.05 -1.89
C LYS A 48 -11.59 4.13 -0.71
N GLU A 49 -11.87 2.84 -0.86
CA GLU A 49 -11.59 1.84 0.16
C GLU A 49 -10.24 1.16 -0.07
N GLY A 50 -9.50 0.91 1.01
CA GLY A 50 -8.21 0.27 0.92
C GLY A 50 -7.39 0.38 2.20
N ILE A 51 -6.11 -0.01 2.09
CA ILE A 51 -5.16 -0.06 3.19
C ILE A 51 -4.06 0.97 2.91
N LEU A 52 -3.85 1.90 3.85
CA LEU A 52 -2.68 2.76 3.89
C LEU A 52 -1.74 2.24 5.00
N HIS A 53 -0.60 1.69 4.59
CA HIS A 53 0.43 1.17 5.46
C HIS A 53 1.66 2.07 5.41
N PHE A 54 2.21 2.43 6.57
CA PHE A 54 3.47 3.17 6.68
C PHE A 54 4.58 2.20 7.06
N ALA A 55 5.50 1.94 6.13
CA ALA A 55 6.67 1.13 6.43
C ALA A 55 7.60 1.88 7.39
N GLU A 56 8.25 1.13 8.27
CA GLU A 56 9.14 1.67 9.31
C GLU A 56 10.47 0.93 9.29
N ASP A 57 11.52 1.58 9.80
CA ASP A 57 12.84 0.97 9.91
C ASP A 57 12.88 -0.09 11.03
N THR A 58 12.33 -1.26 10.76
CA THR A 58 12.16 -2.36 11.71
C THR A 58 12.48 -3.70 11.06
N ALA A 59 12.67 -4.73 11.89
CA ALA A 59 12.98 -6.08 11.41
C ALA A 59 11.92 -6.58 10.41
N PRO A 60 12.30 -7.30 9.34
CA PRO A 60 11.39 -7.72 8.27
C PRO A 60 10.13 -8.43 8.78
N GLN A 61 10.29 -9.34 9.75
CA GLN A 61 9.17 -10.07 10.34
C GLN A 61 8.16 -9.16 11.06
N ILE A 62 8.62 -8.06 11.66
CA ILE A 62 7.73 -7.07 12.28
C ILE A 62 6.93 -6.34 11.19
N GLN A 63 7.57 -6.00 10.07
CA GLN A 63 6.90 -5.33 8.95
C GLN A 63 5.86 -6.22 8.28
N ILE A 64 6.22 -7.48 7.99
CA ILE A 64 5.29 -8.49 7.45
C ILE A 64 4.08 -8.64 8.37
N ARG A 65 4.32 -8.85 9.67
CA ARG A 65 3.25 -9.01 10.66
C ARG A 65 2.35 -7.78 10.74
N ARG A 66 2.90 -6.57 10.75
CA ARG A 66 2.10 -5.33 10.79
C ARG A 66 1.22 -5.17 9.56
N LEU A 67 1.74 -5.49 8.37
CA LEU A 67 0.93 -5.46 7.15
C LEU A 67 -0.12 -6.57 7.16
N GLN A 68 0.25 -7.81 7.52
CA GLN A 68 -0.67 -8.93 7.70
C GLN A 68 -1.84 -8.56 8.63
N GLU A 69 -1.56 -7.99 9.80
CA GLU A 69 -2.58 -7.55 10.75
C GLU A 69 -3.48 -6.44 10.17
N ALA A 70 -2.94 -5.51 9.39
CA ALA A 70 -3.72 -4.47 8.72
C ALA A 70 -4.66 -5.07 7.65
N VAL A 71 -4.17 -6.03 6.87
CA VAL A 71 -4.93 -6.77 5.86
C VAL A 71 -6.03 -7.59 6.51
N ALA A 72 -5.70 -8.38 7.54
CA ALA A 72 -6.63 -9.21 8.27
C ALA A 72 -7.79 -8.38 8.86
N ARG A 73 -7.48 -7.23 9.47
CA ARG A 73 -8.50 -6.30 9.97
C ARG A 73 -9.38 -5.74 8.85
N PHE A 74 -8.77 -5.30 7.74
CA PHE A 74 -9.51 -4.66 6.65
C PHE A 74 -10.47 -5.62 5.93
N PHE A 75 -10.08 -6.89 5.76
CA PHE A 75 -10.92 -7.92 5.15
C PHE A 75 -11.78 -8.70 6.16
N ALA A 76 -11.72 -8.34 7.45
CA ALA A 76 -12.36 -9.10 8.54
C ALA A 76 -12.02 -10.60 8.48
N ASP A 77 -10.75 -10.91 8.24
CA ASP A 77 -10.22 -12.26 8.02
C ASP A 77 -9.46 -12.74 9.27
N PRO A 78 -10.12 -13.41 10.23
CA PRO A 78 -9.47 -13.90 11.43
C PRO A 78 -8.50 -15.05 11.14
N LEU A 79 -8.66 -15.79 10.04
CA LEU A 79 -7.74 -16.83 9.66
C LEU A 79 -6.38 -16.21 9.32
N LEU A 80 -6.36 -15.19 8.46
CA LEU A 80 -5.15 -14.46 8.13
C LEU A 80 -4.44 -13.92 9.38
N ALA A 81 -5.17 -13.43 10.39
CA ALA A 81 -4.58 -12.95 11.63
C ALA A 81 -3.83 -14.04 12.43
N THR A 82 -4.15 -15.31 12.22
CA THR A 82 -3.55 -16.46 12.93
C THR A 82 -2.48 -17.20 12.14
N LEU A 83 -2.37 -16.96 10.83
CA LEU A 83 -1.38 -17.61 9.98
C LEU A 83 0.04 -17.19 10.35
N GLU A 84 0.96 -18.15 10.36
CA GLU A 84 2.39 -17.86 10.40
C GLU A 84 2.86 -17.46 9.00
N ILE A 85 2.99 -16.16 8.77
CA ILE A 85 3.54 -15.60 7.54
C ILE A 85 4.96 -15.11 7.83
N SER A 86 5.92 -15.73 7.14
CA SER A 86 7.35 -15.52 7.35
C SER A 86 8.03 -14.78 6.19
N THR A 87 7.37 -14.67 5.04
CA THR A 87 7.92 -14.02 3.84
C THR A 87 6.92 -13.07 3.19
N TRP A 88 7.45 -12.08 2.46
CA TRP A 88 6.65 -11.19 1.62
C TRP A 88 5.87 -11.95 0.54
N ASP A 89 6.48 -12.97 -0.06
CA ASP A 89 5.86 -13.82 -1.06
C ASP A 89 4.59 -14.51 -0.53
N GLN A 90 4.66 -15.07 0.69
CA GLN A 90 3.50 -15.67 1.34
C GLN A 90 2.36 -14.64 1.54
N LEU A 91 2.71 -13.44 2.01
CA LEU A 91 1.72 -12.38 2.25
C LEU A 91 1.07 -11.87 0.95
N PHE A 92 1.86 -11.55 -0.07
CA PHE A 92 1.36 -11.04 -1.34
C PHE A 92 0.61 -12.12 -2.13
N THR A 93 1.05 -13.39 -2.07
CA THR A 93 0.31 -14.52 -2.63
C THR A 93 -1.06 -14.68 -1.96
N TYR A 94 -1.14 -14.53 -0.64
CA TYR A 94 -2.42 -14.55 0.08
C TYR A 94 -3.32 -13.41 -0.38
N LEU A 95 -2.79 -12.18 -0.37
CA LEU A 95 -3.50 -10.97 -0.81
C LEU A 95 -4.07 -11.10 -2.23
N ALA A 96 -3.29 -11.64 -3.16
CA ALA A 96 -3.70 -11.84 -4.56
C ALA A 96 -4.88 -12.81 -4.72
N ARG A 97 -5.13 -13.68 -3.73
CA ARG A 97 -6.24 -14.65 -3.73
C ARG A 97 -7.51 -14.13 -3.06
N ILE A 98 -7.44 -13.00 -2.36
CA ILE A 98 -8.62 -12.43 -1.71
C ILE A 98 -9.58 -11.95 -2.80
N PRO A 99 -10.82 -12.46 -2.87
CA PRO A 99 -11.80 -11.98 -3.83
C PRO A 99 -12.20 -10.55 -3.50
N LEU A 100 -12.15 -9.68 -4.51
CA LEU A 100 -12.53 -8.27 -4.38
C LEU A 100 -13.89 -8.05 -5.06
N ALA A 101 -14.89 -7.62 -4.28
CA ALA A 101 -16.17 -7.20 -4.83
C ALA A 101 -16.08 -5.88 -5.62
N GLU A 102 -15.16 -5.01 -5.20
CA GLU A 102 -14.93 -3.68 -5.78
C GLU A 102 -13.43 -3.38 -5.80
N ARG A 103 -13.02 -2.39 -6.59
CA ARG A 103 -11.62 -1.94 -6.65
C ARG A 103 -11.18 -1.38 -5.29
N ARG A 104 -10.00 -1.80 -4.83
CA ARG A 104 -9.39 -1.35 -3.56
C ARG A 104 -7.94 -0.94 -3.77
N TYR A 105 -7.41 -0.09 -2.88
CA TYR A 105 -5.98 0.24 -2.86
C TYR A 105 -5.22 -0.48 -1.77
N LEU A 106 -3.94 -0.74 -2.02
CA LEU A 106 -2.91 -0.97 -1.01
C LEU A 106 -1.80 0.05 -1.24
N VAL A 107 -1.66 1.00 -0.33
CA VAL A 107 -0.56 1.97 -0.32
C VAL A 107 0.44 1.53 0.72
N ILE A 108 1.71 1.43 0.33
CA ILE A 108 2.83 1.26 1.23
C ILE A 108 3.69 2.54 1.14
N ASP A 109 3.50 3.46 2.08
CA ASP A 109 4.31 4.66 2.16
C ASP A 109 5.69 4.32 2.78
N GLU A 110 6.71 5.09 2.40
CA GLU A 110 8.11 4.87 2.75
C GLU A 110 8.61 3.44 2.43
N PHE A 111 8.17 2.88 1.29
CA PHE A 111 8.53 1.53 0.80
C PHE A 111 10.03 1.24 0.80
N THR A 112 10.88 2.26 0.75
CA THR A 112 12.34 2.14 0.90
C THR A 112 12.76 1.47 2.21
N TYR A 113 11.98 1.57 3.29
CA TYR A 113 12.23 0.84 4.53
C TYR A 113 11.95 -0.67 4.41
N LEU A 114 11.06 -1.11 3.51
CA LEU A 114 10.91 -2.54 3.21
C LEU A 114 12.16 -3.04 2.50
N ILE A 115 12.55 -2.37 1.40
CA ILE A 115 13.73 -2.73 0.60
C ILE A 115 15.01 -2.75 1.46
N LYS A 116 15.18 -1.73 2.31
CA LYS A 116 16.36 -1.60 3.17
C LYS A 116 16.53 -2.80 4.10
N ASN A 117 15.43 -3.28 4.68
CA ASN A 117 15.45 -4.31 5.71
C ASN A 117 15.34 -5.73 5.12
N ASP A 118 14.67 -5.88 3.98
CA ASP A 118 14.57 -7.15 3.25
C ASP A 118 14.34 -6.89 1.74
N PRO A 119 15.40 -6.97 0.92
CA PRO A 119 15.31 -6.76 -0.53
C PRO A 119 14.41 -7.78 -1.25
N THR A 120 14.11 -8.95 -0.64
CA THR A 120 13.28 -9.98 -1.28
C THR A 120 11.86 -9.53 -1.56
N VAL A 121 11.40 -8.47 -0.87
CA VAL A 121 10.11 -7.79 -1.14
C VAL A 121 9.97 -7.39 -2.61
N LEU A 122 11.07 -7.05 -3.30
CA LEU A 122 11.05 -6.66 -4.71
C LEU A 122 10.74 -7.82 -5.66
N SER A 123 11.08 -9.05 -5.26
CA SER A 123 10.77 -10.26 -6.02
C SER A 123 9.37 -10.80 -5.73
N ALA A 124 8.78 -10.40 -4.61
CA ALA A 124 7.47 -10.82 -4.16
C ALA A 124 6.31 -9.94 -4.68
N LEU A 125 6.63 -8.76 -5.21
CA LEU A 125 5.71 -7.84 -5.90
C LEU A 125 5.61 -8.18 -7.39
#